data_AF-K1TDH4-F1
#
_entry.id   AF-K1TDH4-F1
#
_cell.length_a   1.000
_cell.length_b   1.000
_cell.length_c   1.000
_cell.angle_alpha   90.00
_cell.angle_beta   90.00
_cell.angle_gamma   90.00
#
_symmetry.space_group_name_H-M   'P 1'
#
loop_
_entity.id
_entity.type
_entity.pdbx_description
1 polymer ?
#
loop_
_entity_poly.entity_id
_entity_poly.type
_entity_poly.pdbx_seq_one_letter_code
_entity_poly.pdbx_strand_id
1 'polypeptide(L)'
;MRQKRPIPAKTADKKKLGFPVPVRAWLRDEQYAGVVRKAFNTPAAEQFFRTKELNAMLDQHISGKRDNWRQIWCIFMFLVWYDEYFVKR
;
A
#
# COMPACT_ATOMS: atom_id res chain seq x y z
N MET A 1 -37.79 -29.91 -16.05
CA MET A 1 -37.83 -28.43 -16.18
C MET A 1 -36.86 -27.84 -15.15
N ARG A 2 -35.83 -27.10 -15.59
CA ARG A 2 -34.73 -26.64 -14.73
C ARG A 2 -35.08 -25.25 -14.18
N GLN A 3 -35.37 -25.16 -12.88
CA GLN A 3 -35.80 -23.92 -12.22
C GLN A 3 -34.61 -22.93 -12.17
N LYS A 4 -34.68 -21.86 -12.97
CA LYS A 4 -33.73 -20.74 -12.89
C LYS A 4 -34.04 -19.97 -11.61
N ARG A 5 -33.18 -20.11 -10.60
CA ARG A 5 -33.22 -19.33 -9.36
C ARG A 5 -33.10 -17.84 -9.72
N PRO A 6 -34.11 -16.99 -9.47
CA PRO A 6 -34.02 -15.57 -9.81
C PRO A 6 -32.96 -14.93 -8.92
N ILE A 7 -31.85 -14.53 -9.53
CA ILE A 7 -30.84 -13.72 -8.86
C ILE A 7 -31.54 -12.40 -8.49
N PRO A 8 -31.49 -11.94 -7.23
CA PRO A 8 -32.14 -10.70 -6.83
C PRO A 8 -31.64 -9.54 -7.70
N ALA A 9 -32.56 -8.84 -8.39
CA ALA A 9 -32.23 -7.71 -9.27
C ALA A 9 -31.41 -6.61 -8.57
N LYS A 10 -31.48 -6.53 -7.24
CA LYS A 10 -30.72 -5.60 -6.40
C LYS A 10 -29.20 -5.79 -6.42
N THR A 11 -28.69 -6.93 -6.90
CA THR A 11 -27.25 -7.18 -7.02
C THR A 11 -26.69 -6.73 -8.37
N ALA A 12 -27.54 -6.52 -9.38
CA ALA A 12 -27.12 -6.15 -10.73
C ALA A 12 -26.88 -4.64 -10.91
N ASP A 13 -27.58 -3.79 -10.13
CA ASP A 13 -27.49 -2.31 -10.25
C ASP A 13 -26.42 -1.67 -9.35
N LYS A 14 -25.63 -2.47 -8.62
CA LYS A 14 -24.46 -1.91 -7.93
C LYS A 14 -23.42 -1.54 -8.99
N LYS A 15 -23.11 -0.24 -9.11
CA LYS A 15 -21.94 0.26 -9.85
C LYS A 15 -20.76 -0.66 -9.52
N LYS A 16 -20.00 -1.07 -10.54
CA LYS A 16 -18.74 -1.80 -10.39
C LYS A 16 -17.76 -0.96 -9.56
N LEU A 17 -17.91 -1.03 -8.24
CA LEU A 17 -16.90 -0.68 -7.28
C LEU A 17 -15.90 -1.81 -7.39
N GLY A 18 -14.96 -1.70 -8.33
CA GLY A 18 -13.88 -2.68 -8.47
C GLY A 18 -13.25 -2.91 -7.10
N PHE A 19 -12.80 -4.13 -6.82
CA PHE A 19 -12.26 -4.53 -5.51
C PHE A 19 -11.14 -3.56 -5.08
N PRO A 20 -11.41 -2.59 -4.19
CA PRO A 20 -10.41 -1.58 -3.87
C PRO A 20 -9.38 -2.24 -2.97
N VAL A 21 -8.11 -2.19 -3.37
CA VAL A 21 -7.02 -2.72 -2.54
C VAL A 21 -6.88 -1.83 -1.30
N PRO A 22 -6.98 -2.39 -0.09
CA PRO A 22 -7.02 -1.59 1.14
C PRO A 22 -5.62 -1.19 1.62
N VAL A 23 -4.78 -0.65 0.71
CA VAL A 23 -3.39 -0.25 1.00
C VAL A 23 -3.31 0.70 2.20
N ARG A 24 -4.26 1.64 2.29
CA ARG A 24 -4.36 2.58 3.42
C ARG A 24 -4.54 1.88 4.78
N ALA A 25 -5.32 0.80 4.81
CA ALA A 25 -5.51 0.01 6.04
C ALA A 25 -4.27 -0.83 6.34
N TRP A 26 -3.67 -1.44 5.32
CA TRP A 26 -2.45 -2.21 5.47
C TRP A 26 -1.29 -1.37 6.02
N LEU A 27 -1.09 -0.14 5.51
CA LEU A 27 -0.03 0.74 6.01
C LEU A 27 -0.19 1.18 7.47
N ARG A 28 -1.32 0.91 8.11
CA ARG A 28 -1.54 1.13 9.55
C ARG A 28 -1.35 -0.13 10.39
N ASP A 29 -1.38 -1.30 9.75
CA ASP A 29 -1.13 -2.57 10.40
C ASP A 29 0.39 -2.78 10.51
N GLU A 30 0.84 -3.15 11.70
CA GLU A 30 2.26 -3.22 12.05
C GLU A 30 3.03 -4.23 11.19
N GLN A 31 2.39 -5.33 10.76
CA GLN A 31 3.04 -6.34 9.94
C GLN A 31 3.43 -5.76 8.59
N TYR A 32 2.50 -5.08 7.92
CA TYR A 32 2.76 -4.48 6.61
C TYR A 32 3.61 -3.21 6.72
N ALA A 33 3.38 -2.39 7.75
CA ALA A 33 4.22 -1.23 8.02
C ALA A 33 5.69 -1.63 8.29
N GLY A 34 5.93 -2.78 8.91
CA GLY A 34 7.26 -3.34 9.11
C GLY A 34 7.99 -3.63 7.80
N VAL A 35 7.29 -4.13 6.78
CA VAL A 35 7.85 -4.35 5.43
C VAL A 35 8.27 -3.03 4.79
N VAL A 36 7.41 -2.01 4.86
CA VAL A 36 7.71 -0.68 4.32
C VAL A 36 8.86 -0.02 5.07
N ARG A 37 8.88 -0.14 6.40
CA ARG A 37 9.97 0.36 7.23
C ARG A 37 11.30 -0.28 6.86
N LYS A 38 11.33 -1.58 6.60
CA LYS A 38 12.54 -2.26 6.14
C LYS A 38 13.04 -1.66 4.82
N ALA A 39 12.14 -1.44 3.86
CA ALA A 39 12.50 -0.81 2.59
C ALA A 39 13.06 0.62 2.77
N PHE A 40 12.47 1.41 3.68
CA PHE A 40 12.90 2.79 3.97
C PHE A 40 14.28 2.89 4.65
N ASN A 41 14.84 1.79 5.14
CA ASN A 41 16.16 1.75 5.78
C ASN A 41 17.16 0.90 4.95
N THR A 42 16.97 0.85 3.64
CA THR A 42 17.93 0.25 2.69
C THR A 42 18.94 1.29 2.20
N PRO A 43 20.12 0.87 1.69
CA PRO A 43 21.09 1.80 1.09
C PRO A 43 20.50 2.62 -0.06
N ALA A 44 19.62 2.03 -0.87
CA ALA A 44 18.89 2.75 -1.91
C ALA A 44 17.99 3.86 -1.33
N ALA A 45 17.33 3.60 -0.21
CA ALA A 45 16.52 4.63 0.45
C ALA A 45 17.38 5.79 0.98
N GLU A 46 18.57 5.51 1.51
CA GLU A 46 19.53 6.54 1.95
C GLU A 46 20.12 7.34 0.78
N GLN A 47 20.29 6.71 -0.38
CA GLN A 47 20.81 7.36 -1.59
C GLN A 47 19.84 8.39 -2.16
N PHE A 48 18.53 8.08 -2.19
CA PHE A 48 17.54 8.91 -2.88
C PHE A 48 16.68 9.76 -1.93
N PHE A 49 16.60 9.40 -0.64
CA PHE A 49 15.68 10.02 0.31
C PHE A 49 16.32 10.25 1.69
N ARG A 50 15.65 11.09 2.48
CA ARG A 50 15.97 11.26 3.90
C ARG A 50 15.23 10.23 4.72
N THR A 51 15.88 9.11 5.03
CA THR A 51 15.27 7.96 5.74
C THR A 51 14.61 8.35 7.07
N LYS A 52 15.18 9.30 7.81
CA LYS A 52 14.55 9.83 9.05
C LYS A 52 13.17 10.43 8.79
N GLU A 53 13.01 11.22 7.73
CA GLU A 53 11.73 11.82 7.35
C GLU A 53 10.74 10.76 6.85
N LEU A 54 11.23 9.74 6.13
CA LEU A 54 10.39 8.63 5.68
C LEU A 54 9.80 7.84 6.86
N ASN A 55 10.65 7.51 7.84
CA ASN A 55 10.23 6.84 9.06
C ASN A 55 9.23 7.68 9.84
N ALA A 56 9.50 8.98 10.02
CA ALA A 56 8.57 9.90 10.68
C ALA A 56 7.22 10.03 9.94
N MET A 57 7.24 10.02 8.61
CA MET A 57 6.05 10.04 7.77
C MET A 57 5.21 8.77 7.95
N LEU A 58 5.86 7.62 8.03
CA LEU A 58 5.23 6.33 8.32
C LEU A 58 4.63 6.29 9.72
N ASP A 59 5.36 6.78 10.75
CA ASP A 59 4.87 6.86 12.13
C ASP A 59 3.64 7.76 12.27
N GLN A 60 3.65 8.90 11.58
CA GLN A 60 2.49 9.80 11.51
C GLN A 60 1.28 9.14 10.85
N HIS A 61 1.50 8.21 9.92
CA HIS A 61 0.42 7.48 9.26
C HIS A 61 -0.16 6.38 10.14
N ILE A 62 0.71 5.58 10.77
CA ILE A 62 0.32 4.49 11.69
C ILE A 62 -0.46 5.07 12.88
N SER A 63 0.04 6.14 13.50
CA SER A 63 -0.63 6.83 14.61
C SER A 63 -1.93 7.54 14.22
N GLY A 64 -2.27 7.60 12.93
CA GLY A 64 -3.45 8.31 12.43
C GLY A 64 -3.33 9.83 12.46
N LYS A 65 -2.17 10.38 12.85
CA LYS A 65 -1.91 11.83 12.90
C LYS A 65 -2.00 12.50 11.52
N ARG A 66 -1.55 11.80 10.47
CA ARG A 66 -1.65 12.26 9.07
C ARG A 66 -1.94 11.13 8.10
N ASP A 67 -2.62 11.46 7.01
CA ASP A 67 -2.88 10.51 5.94
C ASP A 67 -1.82 10.58 4.82
N ASN A 68 -0.70 9.88 5.03
CA ASN A 68 0.43 9.88 4.10
C ASN A 68 0.48 8.65 3.18
N TRP A 69 -0.60 7.87 3.07
CA TRP A 69 -0.58 6.56 2.38
C TRP A 69 -0.10 6.65 0.92
N ARG A 70 -0.47 7.71 0.20
CA ARG A 70 -0.09 7.89 -1.21
C ARG A 70 1.41 8.10 -1.37
N GLN A 71 1.99 8.98 -0.54
CA GLN A 71 3.42 9.29 -0.55
C GLN A 71 4.22 8.07 -0.15
N ILE A 72 3.82 7.42 0.95
CA ILE A 72 4.46 6.19 1.44
C ILE A 72 4.44 5.11 0.35
N TRP A 73 3.29 4.87 -0.27
CA TRP A 73 3.15 3.86 -1.32
C TRP A 73 4.01 4.16 -2.55
N CYS A 74 4.04 5.42 -3.00
CA CYS A 74 4.85 5.84 -4.14
C CYS A 74 6.35 5.57 -3.90
N ILE A 75 6.86 5.99 -2.75
CA ILE A 75 8.28 5.81 -2.38
C ILE A 75 8.60 4.33 -2.20
N PHE A 76 7.70 3.57 -1.56
CA PHE A 76 7.87 2.14 -1.38
C PHE A 76 7.95 1.40 -2.71
N MET A 77 7.06 1.69 -3.66
CA MET A 77 7.11 1.10 -5.01
C MET A 77 8.39 1.45 -5.76
N PHE A 78 8.84 2.71 -5.67
CA PHE A 78 10.12 3.11 -6.25
C PHE A 78 11.28 2.26 -5.71
N LEU A 79 11.37 2.08 -4.39
CA LEU A 79 12.44 1.31 -3.75
C LEU A 79 12.38 -0.17 -4.14
N VAL A 80 11.18 -0.76 -4.19
CA VAL A 80 10.98 -2.15 -4.61
C VAL A 80 11.45 -2.37 -6.05
N TRP A 81 11.08 -1.48 -6.98
CA TRP A 81 11.53 -1.59 -8.37
C TRP A 81 13.02 -1.31 -8.51
N TYR A 82 13.56 -0.34 -7.78
CA TYR A 82 14.98 -0.06 -7.83
C TYR A 82 15.82 -1.27 -7.39
N ASP A 83 15.42 -1.91 -6.29
CA ASP A 83 16.05 -3.15 -5.81
C ASP A 83 16.00 -4.26 -6.86
N GLU A 84 14.84 -4.45 -7.51
CA GLU A 84 14.64 -5.51 -8.51
C GLU A 84 15.45 -5.30 -9.79
N TYR A 85 15.55 -4.06 -10.29
CA TYR A 85 16.17 -3.78 -11.59
C TYR A 85 17.63 -3.33 -11.52
N PHE A 86 18.11 -2.82 -10.38
CA PHE A 86 19.46 -2.24 -10.23
C PHE A 86 20.32 -2.91 -9.16
N VAL A 87 19.74 -3.63 -8.19
CA VAL A 87 20.51 -4.25 -7.08
C VAL A 87 20.62 -5.77 -7.25
N LYS A 88 19.49 -6.46 -7.46
CA LYS A 88 19.47 -7.93 -7.59
C LYS A 88 19.93 -8.46 -8.95
N ARG A 89 19.90 -7.59 -9.96
CA ARG A 89 20.17 -7.94 -11.35
C ARG A 89 21.66 -7.88 -11.65
#